data_AF-A0A4V2MNJ0-F1
#
_entry.id   AF-A0A4V2MNJ0-F1
#
_cell.length_a   1.000
_cell.length_b   1.000
_cell.length_c   1.000
_cell.angle_alpha   90.00
_cell.angle_beta   90.00
_cell.angle_gamma   90.00
#
_symmetry.space_group_name_H-M   'P 1'
#
loop_
_entity.id
_entity.type
_entity.pdbx_description
1 polymer ?
#
loop_
_entity_poly.entity_id
_entity_poly.type
_entity_poly.pdbx_seq_one_letter_code
_entity_poly.pdbx_strand_id
1 'polypeptide(L)'
;MFIGLLMGIIAVLPLIFPEKQLLVNNFWVMFGFLAGITYVAYLLVDIGIKRDPEVGIMAIMGSIAVKMIFCMAFVLIYSIKAKGLGVIFLLNFFSLYLLFSVFEVSCLLRNLRHQNLK
;
A
#
# COMPACT_ATOMS: atom_id res chain seq x y z
N MET A 1 -7.44 -0.84 12.21
CA MET A 1 -6.84 0.13 13.17
C MET A 1 -5.81 1.05 12.51
N PHE A 2 -4.79 0.54 11.80
CA PHE A 2 -3.71 1.38 11.22
C PHE A 2 -4.13 2.34 10.10
N ILE A 3 -5.07 1.97 9.21
CA ILE A 3 -5.53 2.82 8.10
C ILE A 3 -6.20 4.10 8.62
N GLY A 4 -6.97 4.01 9.71
CA GLY A 4 -7.62 5.16 10.34
C GLY A 4 -6.62 6.15 10.94
N LEU A 5 -5.57 5.63 11.60
CA LEU A 5 -4.48 6.46 12.15
C LEU A 5 -3.68 7.15 11.04
N LEU A 6 -3.42 6.44 9.95
CA LEU A 6 -2.78 7.00 8.75
C LEU A 6 -3.61 8.10 8.10
N MET A 7 -4.91 7.88 7.91
CA MET A 7 -5.82 8.90 7.41
C MET A 7 -5.85 10.13 8.32
N GLY A 8 -5.84 9.94 9.65
CA GLY A 8 -5.76 11.03 10.62
C GLY A 8 -4.48 11.86 10.48
N ILE A 9 -3.31 11.21 10.39
CA ILE A 9 -2.02 11.91 10.21
C ILE A 9 -2.00 12.68 8.89
N ILE A 10 -2.45 12.06 7.80
CA ILE A 10 -2.48 12.69 6.47
C ILE A 10 -3.44 13.88 6.45
N ALA A 11 -4.59 13.80 7.11
CA ALA A 11 -5.58 14.87 7.17
C ALA A 11 -5.12 16.08 8.01
N VAL A 12 -4.30 15.85 9.03
CA VAL A 12 -3.72 16.91 9.89
C VAL A 12 -2.50 17.58 9.24
N LEU A 13 -1.77 16.87 8.37
CA LEU A 13 -0.57 17.38 7.71
C LEU A 13 -0.77 18.70 6.93
N PRO A 14 -1.80 18.87 6.08
CA PRO A 14 -2.05 20.14 5.38
C PRO A 14 -2.55 21.26 6.30
N LEU A 15 -3.08 20.96 7.49
CA LEU A 15 -3.44 21.97 8.50
C LEU A 15 -2.20 22.58 9.17
N ILE A 16 -1.11 21.83 9.29
CA ILE A 16 0.16 22.30 9.89
C ILE A 16 1.06 23.00 8.86
N PHE A 17 0.97 22.61 7.58
CA PHE A 17 1.76 23.20 6.49
C PHE A 17 0.90 23.72 5.34
N PRO A 18 0.08 24.76 5.55
CA PRO A 18 -0.84 25.28 4.53
C PRO A 18 -0.14 25.89 3.31
N GLU A 19 1.09 26.38 3.47
CA GLU A 19 1.86 27.07 2.42
C GLU A 19 2.58 26.12 1.44
N LYS A 20 2.66 24.82 1.75
CA LYS A 20 3.41 23.85 0.93
C LYS A 20 2.45 22.85 0.30
N GLN A 21 2.53 22.69 -1.02
CA GLN A 21 1.81 21.66 -1.77
C GLN A 21 2.44 20.27 -1.52
N LEU A 22 2.23 19.73 -0.31
CA LEU A 22 2.82 18.46 0.13
C LEU A 22 2.10 17.24 -0.47
N LEU A 23 0.79 17.36 -0.72
CA LEU A 23 -0.06 16.30 -1.23
C LEU A 23 -0.48 16.62 -2.66
N VAL A 24 -0.55 15.60 -3.52
CA VAL A 24 -1.14 15.73 -4.86
C VAL A 24 -2.64 15.94 -4.73
N ASN A 25 -3.26 16.75 -5.62
CA ASN A 25 -4.72 16.95 -5.63
C ASN A 25 -5.52 15.63 -5.60
N ASN A 26 -5.03 14.61 -6.30
CA ASN A 26 -5.67 13.29 -6.38
C ASN A 26 -5.09 12.27 -5.39
N PHE A 27 -4.50 12.74 -4.29
CA PHE A 27 -3.88 11.88 -3.27
C PHE A 27 -4.84 10.81 -2.75
N TRP A 28 -6.10 11.15 -2.50
CA TRP A 28 -7.10 10.21 -1.99
C TRP A 28 -7.37 9.03 -2.93
N VAL A 29 -7.33 9.25 -4.25
CA VAL A 29 -7.47 8.17 -5.25
C VAL A 29 -6.27 7.23 -5.17
N MET A 30 -5.07 7.78 -5.05
CA MET A 30 -3.83 7.02 -4.92
C MET A 30 -3.79 6.22 -3.61
N PHE A 31 -4.18 6.85 -2.50
CA PHE A 31 -4.30 6.22 -1.20
C PHE A 31 -5.34 5.09 -1.23
N GLY A 32 -6.52 5.34 -1.79
CA GLY A 32 -7.59 4.34 -1.92
C GLY A 32 -7.17 3.15 -2.77
N PHE A 33 -6.46 3.39 -3.87
CA PHE A 33 -5.91 2.33 -4.73
C PHE A 33 -4.90 1.45 -3.98
N LEU A 34 -3.90 2.06 -3.33
CA LEU A 34 -2.88 1.33 -2.58
C LEU A 34 -3.45 0.62 -1.34
N ALA A 35 -4.38 1.25 -0.63
CA ALA A 35 -5.08 0.63 0.49
C ALA A 35 -5.94 -0.56 0.02
N GLY A 36 -6.67 -0.40 -1.08
CA GLY A 36 -7.52 -1.43 -1.66
C GLY A 36 -6.74 -2.67 -2.08
N ILE A 37 -5.65 -2.49 -2.84
CA ILE A 37 -4.83 -3.62 -3.26
C ILE A 37 -4.15 -4.32 -2.08
N THR A 38 -3.67 -3.56 -1.09
CA THR A 38 -3.05 -4.11 0.12
C THR A 38 -4.08 -4.84 1.00
N TYR A 39 -5.34 -4.42 0.97
CA TYR A 39 -6.41 -5.12 1.68
C TYR A 39 -6.77 -6.44 0.99
N VAL A 40 -6.91 -6.45 -0.34
CA VAL A 40 -7.16 -7.68 -1.12
C VAL A 40 -6.02 -8.68 -0.92
N ALA A 41 -4.78 -8.20 -1.00
CA ALA A 41 -3.57 -8.93 -0.66
C ALA A 41 -3.65 -9.63 0.70
N TYR A 42 -4.00 -8.86 1.75
CA TYR A 42 -4.15 -9.39 3.10
C TYR A 42 -5.21 -10.51 3.17
N LEU A 43 -6.36 -10.34 2.52
CA LEU A 43 -7.41 -11.37 2.49
C LEU A 43 -6.93 -12.65 1.79
N LEU A 44 -6.25 -12.53 0.64
CA LEU A 44 -5.72 -13.69 -0.09
C LEU A 44 -4.73 -14.49 0.77
N VAL A 45 -3.87 -13.79 1.49
CA VAL A 45 -2.88 -14.45 2.34
C VAL A 45 -3.51 -15.02 3.62
N ASP A 46 -4.49 -14.35 4.24
CA ASP A 46 -5.22 -14.90 5.38
C ASP A 46 -5.96 -16.21 5.03
N ILE A 47 -6.49 -16.30 3.80
CA ILE A 47 -7.08 -17.54 3.27
C ILE A 47 -5.98 -18.60 3.02
N GLY A 48 -4.85 -18.20 2.43
CA GLY A 48 -3.72 -19.10 2.14
C GLY A 48 -3.11 -19.72 3.39
N ILE A 49 -2.87 -18.91 4.43
CA ILE A 49 -2.28 -19.33 5.70
C ILE A 49 -3.18 -20.32 6.45
N LYS A 50 -4.50 -20.22 6.32
CA LYS A 50 -5.45 -21.16 6.95
C LYS A 50 -5.39 -22.58 6.37
N ARG A 51 -4.87 -22.74 5.15
CA ARG A 51 -4.67 -24.05 4.52
C ARG A 51 -3.31 -24.62 4.86
N ASP A 52 -2.25 -23.87 4.57
CA ASP A 52 -0.88 -24.29 4.82
C ASP A 52 0.06 -23.07 4.99
N PRO A 53 1.02 -23.12 5.93
CA PRO A 53 1.99 -22.04 6.12
C PRO A 53 2.82 -21.75 4.86
N GLU A 54 3.19 -22.79 4.10
CA GLU A 54 3.95 -22.66 2.86
C GLU A 54 3.16 -21.97 1.75
N VAL A 55 1.86 -22.29 1.64
CA VAL A 55 0.92 -21.63 0.72
C VAL A 55 0.76 -20.16 1.10
N GLY A 56 0.81 -19.84 2.40
CA GLY A 56 0.88 -18.48 2.91
C GLY A 56 2.06 -17.69 2.35
N ILE A 57 3.28 -18.27 2.35
CA ILE A 57 4.48 -17.62 1.81
C ILE A 57 4.35 -17.40 0.30
N MET A 58 3.86 -18.39 -0.45
CA MET A 58 3.62 -18.24 -1.89
C MET A 58 2.57 -17.16 -2.19
N ALA A 59 1.50 -17.07 -1.38
CA ALA A 59 0.50 -16.03 -1.50
C ALA A 59 1.07 -14.63 -1.24
N ILE A 60 2.03 -14.47 -0.32
CA ILE A 60 2.74 -13.20 -0.07
C ILE A 60 3.54 -12.78 -1.30
N MET A 61 4.36 -13.69 -1.84
CA MET A 61 5.17 -13.39 -3.02
C MET A 61 4.30 -13.04 -4.22
N GLY A 62 3.21 -13.80 -4.43
CA GLY A 62 2.22 -13.51 -5.47
C GLY A 62 1.54 -12.15 -5.27
N SER A 63 1.15 -11.82 -4.04
CA SER A 63 0.56 -10.53 -3.69
C SER A 63 1.47 -9.35 -4.03
N ILE A 64 2.75 -9.43 -3.63
CA ILE A 64 3.74 -8.39 -3.89
C ILE A 64 3.94 -8.23 -5.40
N ALA A 65 4.03 -9.32 -6.16
CA ALA A 65 4.18 -9.29 -7.61
C ALA A 65 2.97 -8.63 -8.29
N VAL A 66 1.75 -9.03 -7.91
CA VAL A 66 0.50 -8.44 -8.41
C VAL A 66 0.45 -6.95 -8.07
N LYS A 67 0.76 -6.57 -6.83
CA LYS A 67 0.83 -5.17 -6.39
C LYS A 67 1.83 -4.35 -7.20
N MET A 68 3.00 -4.90 -7.50
CA MET A 68 3.99 -4.22 -8.34
C MET A 68 3.45 -3.94 -9.74
N ILE A 69 2.80 -4.92 -10.39
CA ILE A 69 2.22 -4.75 -11.74
C ILE A 69 1.15 -3.66 -11.73
N PHE A 70 0.22 -3.73 -10.77
CA PHE A 70 -0.85 -2.74 -10.64
C PHE A 70 -0.32 -1.34 -10.33
N CYS A 71 0.70 -1.22 -9.48
CA CYS A 71 1.37 0.05 -9.19
C CYS A 71 2.04 0.64 -10.44
N MET A 72 2.74 -0.19 -11.23
CA MET A 72 3.37 0.25 -12.46
C MET A 72 2.33 0.70 -13.49
N ALA A 73 1.23 -0.04 -13.65
CA ALA A 73 0.12 0.35 -14.51
C ALA A 73 -0.52 1.67 -14.06
N PHE A 74 -0.73 1.86 -12.75
CA PHE A 74 -1.29 3.10 -12.19
C PHE A 74 -0.39 4.31 -12.48
N VAL A 75 0.92 4.18 -12.23
CA VAL A 75 1.91 5.24 -12.51
C VAL A 75 1.95 5.56 -14.01
N LEU A 76 1.91 4.54 -14.87
CA LEU A 76 1.89 4.72 -16.33
C LEU A 76 0.65 5.51 -16.79
N ILE A 77 -0.54 5.12 -16.34
CA ILE A 77 -1.81 5.79 -16.67
C ILE A 77 -1.76 7.26 -16.22
N TYR A 78 -1.25 7.52 -15.02
CA TYR A 78 -1.11 8.88 -14.51
C TYR A 78 -0.08 9.70 -15.30
N SER A 79 1.04 9.10 -15.69
CA SER A 79 2.10 9.75 -16.46
C SER A 79 1.67 10.12 -17.88
N ILE A 80 0.68 9.43 -18.46
CA ILE A 80 0.13 9.76 -19.78
C ILE A 80 -0.91 10.89 -19.67
N LYS A 81 -1.73 10.88 -18.61
CA LYS A 81 -2.81 11.87 -18.40
C LYS A 81 -2.30 13.22 -17.89
N ALA A 82 -1.39 13.21 -16.93
CA ALA A 82 -0.66 14.41 -16.51
C ALA A 82 0.56 14.48 -17.42
N LYS A 83 0.77 15.59 -18.15
CA LYS A 83 1.90 15.77 -19.09
C LYS A 83 3.28 15.69 -18.39
N GLY A 84 3.69 14.49 -17.97
CA GLY A 84 4.85 14.22 -17.12
C GLY A 84 4.51 13.89 -15.65
N LEU A 85 5.41 13.14 -15.02
CA LEU A 85 5.38 12.81 -13.59
C LEU A 85 5.93 13.97 -12.77
N GLY A 86 5.07 14.68 -12.03
CA GLY A 86 5.53 15.66 -11.06
C GLY A 86 6.29 14.98 -9.92
N VAL A 87 7.40 15.56 -9.48
CA VAL A 87 8.23 15.03 -8.36
C VAL A 87 7.39 14.80 -7.10
N ILE A 88 6.43 15.70 -6.82
CA ILE A 88 5.49 15.60 -5.70
C ILE A 88 4.63 14.33 -5.81
N PHE A 89 4.17 13.97 -7.01
CA PHE A 89 3.41 12.73 -7.24
C PHE A 89 4.27 11.50 -6.97
N LEU A 90 5.50 11.49 -7.49
CA LEU A 90 6.39 10.35 -7.30
C LEU A 90 6.70 10.13 -5.82
N LEU A 91 7.01 11.20 -5.08
CA LEU A 91 7.28 11.14 -3.64
C LEU A 91 6.07 10.64 -2.85
N ASN A 92 4.87 11.15 -3.14
CA ASN A 92 3.63 10.70 -2.50
C ASN A 92 3.34 9.22 -2.79
N PHE A 93 3.44 8.82 -4.06
CA PHE A 93 3.22 7.44 -4.47
C PHE A 93 4.20 6.48 -3.83
N PHE A 94 5.50 6.81 -3.87
CA PHE A 94 6.55 5.96 -3.34
C PHE A 94 6.48 5.85 -1.81
N SER A 95 6.18 6.96 -1.12
CA SER A 95 6.01 6.96 0.33
C SER A 95 4.83 6.08 0.75
N LEU A 96 3.68 6.21 0.09
CA LEU A 96 2.53 5.35 0.35
C LEU A 96 2.84 3.88 0.02
N TYR A 97 3.46 3.62 -1.13
CA TYR A 97 3.83 2.27 -1.54
C TYR A 97 4.72 1.57 -0.51
N LEU A 98 5.80 2.23 -0.08
CA LEU A 98 6.70 1.69 0.94
C LEU A 98 5.97 1.44 2.25
N LEU A 99 5.19 2.42 2.71
CA LEU A 99 4.47 2.32 3.97
C LEU A 99 3.50 1.13 3.95
N PHE A 100 2.67 1.00 2.91
CA PHE A 100 1.74 -0.13 2.79
C PHE A 100 2.47 -1.46 2.63
N SER A 101 3.61 -1.50 1.95
CA SER A 101 4.41 -2.73 1.80
C SER A 101 5.07 -3.16 3.11
N VAL A 102 5.58 -2.22 3.93
CA VAL A 102 6.09 -2.55 5.27
C VAL A 102 4.98 -3.10 6.15
N PHE A 103 3.78 -2.51 6.10
CA PHE A 103 2.63 -3.03 6.84
C PHE A 103 2.22 -4.43 6.37
N GLU A 104 2.13 -4.65 5.06
CA GLU A 104 1.82 -5.94 4.45
C GLU A 104 2.80 -7.01 4.95
N VAL A 105 4.10 -6.81 4.74
CA VAL A 105 5.12 -7.78 5.16
C VAL A 105 5.13 -7.98 6.68
N SER A 106 4.98 -6.93 7.49
CA SER A 106 4.99 -7.03 8.96
C SER A 106 3.80 -7.78 9.52
N CYS A 107 2.58 -7.51 9.03
CA CYS A 107 1.38 -8.24 9.44
C CYS A 107 1.49 -9.72 9.07
N LEU A 108 2.02 -10.00 7.88
CA LEU A 108 2.12 -11.36 7.35
C LEU A 108 3.21 -12.17 8.06
N LEU A 109 4.38 -11.59 8.32
CA LEU A 109 5.42 -12.22 9.13
C LEU A 109 4.95 -12.51 10.56
N ARG A 110 4.16 -11.62 11.16
CA ARG A 110 3.57 -11.86 12.49
C ARG A 110 2.57 -13.01 12.48
N ASN A 111 1.70 -13.08 11.48
CA ASN A 111 0.73 -14.17 11.34
C ASN A 111 1.43 -15.52 11.11
N LEU A 112 2.44 -15.57 10.23
CA LEU A 112 3.22 -16.78 10.00
C LEU A 112 3.98 -17.23 11.26
N ARG A 113 4.58 -16.29 12.01
CA ARG A 113 5.27 -16.61 13.26
C ARG A 113 4.32 -17.18 14.31
N HIS A 114 3.10 -16.66 14.41
CA HIS A 114 2.11 -17.18 15.35
C HIS A 114 1.66 -18.61 15.00
N GLN A 115 1.57 -18.95 13.71
CA GLN A 115 1.24 -20.31 13.26
C GLN A 115 2.40 -21.30 13.50
N ASN A 116 3.65 -20.90 13.27
CA ASN A 116 4.82 -21.78 13.47
C ASN A 116 5.09 -22.08 14.97
N LEU A 117 4.59 -21.23 15.87
CA LEU A 117 4.68 -21.43 17.32
C LEU A 117 3.54 -22.30 17.90
N LYS A 118 2.60 -22.76 17.07
CA LYS A 118 1.44 -23.55 17.47
C LYS A 118 1.55 -24.97 16.95
#